data_AF-A0AAN9JNM7-F1
#
_entry.id   AF-A0AAN9JNM7-F1
#
_cell.length_a   1.000
_cell.length_b   1.000
_cell.length_c   1.000
_cell.angle_alpha   90.00
_cell.angle_beta   90.00
_cell.angle_gamma   90.00
#
_symmetry.space_group_name_H-M   'P 1'
#
loop_
_entity.id
_entity.type
_entity.pdbx_description
1 polymer ?
#
loop_
_entity_poly.entity_id
_entity_poly.type
_entity_poly.pdbx_seq_one_letter_code
_entity_poly.pdbx_strand_id
1 'polypeptide(L)'
;MFGIGEAMTNNACSKDSIQNINLNLEEKLDELRRLMGKVDGDPLRIVGVVRSLLCCRRLMVTYTLYANEILKDEFCLNMINTNLQEFSFGVVKTCGLVGVEVVSLLSFFMKFFFFIILIYDWNADGYDTLDPLGNITVTWDFLSDNGDTIDVRVSIYNFQLFRHVEEPGWRLGWTWKDDEVIWAMLGAEATEQGDCTRFRGQQKPHCCEKKPVIIDLMPGAPYNMQSTNCCKGGVLTSMTQDASKLGATFQMNYMKASVPLRHLKGSNFTMPKHFTFGIPGYTCGIPFQVPPTKFTKDGHRWQQVLETWNVTCIYSQFLAAPAPKCCVSLSAFYNSTIVPCPTCSCNCQGLSGANCVNSDKTSMLQLPQAKDGTPPAPIVRCSHHMCPIRVHWHVKQSYKEYWRVKITITNLNLIKNYSQWNLVVLHPNLRSVYQVFSFNYKSLPIYGNFNDIGMFWGLQYYNDMLLAHGDNGNVQTEVLLRKDAGEFSFKDGWTFPRKISFNGDECVMPSPDAYPRLPNTAHVATKSPLILLFSIIILLPILF
;
A
#
# COMPACT_ATOMS: atom_id res chain seq x y z
N MET A 1 10.24 -60.87 -0.11
CA MET A 1 11.22 -60.24 0.79
C MET A 1 10.62 -58.90 1.21
N PHE A 2 9.82 -58.95 2.29
CA PHE A 2 9.89 -58.09 3.50
C PHE A 2 9.56 -56.61 3.22
N GLY A 3 8.51 -55.99 3.78
CA GLY A 3 7.84 -56.24 5.05
C GLY A 3 7.99 -54.95 5.87
N ILE A 4 6.92 -54.15 5.93
CA ILE A 4 6.85 -52.90 6.70
C ILE A 4 6.31 -53.25 8.10
N GLY A 5 7.07 -52.92 9.14
CA GLY A 5 6.72 -53.12 10.56
C GLY A 5 7.64 -52.30 11.47
N GLU A 6 7.02 -51.71 12.50
CA GLU A 6 7.49 -50.68 13.43
C GLU A 6 8.71 -51.05 14.32
N ALA A 7 9.48 -50.05 14.77
CA ALA A 7 9.64 -49.68 16.19
C ALA A 7 10.86 -48.76 16.46
N MET A 8 10.68 -47.94 17.51
CA MET A 8 11.55 -46.94 18.14
C MET A 8 13.05 -47.26 18.27
N THR A 9 13.90 -46.23 18.28
CA THR A 9 15.00 -46.12 19.26
C THR A 9 15.44 -44.67 19.48
N ASN A 10 15.56 -44.33 20.77
CA ASN A 10 16.20 -43.16 21.36
C ASN A 10 17.65 -43.02 20.88
N ASN A 11 18.16 -41.78 20.79
CA ASN A 11 19.57 -41.53 21.08
C ASN A 11 19.84 -40.11 21.60
N ALA A 12 20.66 -40.09 22.65
CA ALA A 12 21.01 -38.98 23.51
C ALA A 12 21.89 -37.91 22.83
N CYS A 13 21.74 -36.66 23.25
CA CYS A 13 22.70 -35.60 22.94
C CYS A 13 23.71 -35.47 24.10
N SER A 14 24.98 -35.45 23.72
CA SER A 14 26.19 -35.52 24.55
C SER A 14 26.38 -34.28 25.44
N LYS A 15 26.93 -34.51 26.65
CA LYS A 15 27.31 -33.49 27.65
C LYS A 15 28.69 -32.84 27.38
N ASP A 16 29.37 -33.17 26.29
CA ASP A 16 30.73 -32.70 26.03
C ASP A 16 30.81 -31.35 25.30
N SER A 17 29.68 -30.82 24.79
CA SER A 17 29.67 -29.51 24.11
C SER A 17 29.58 -28.30 25.04
N ILE A 18 29.24 -28.50 26.32
CA ILE A 18 28.98 -27.40 27.27
C ILE A 18 30.30 -26.87 27.88
N GLN A 19 31.33 -27.71 28.05
CA GLN A 19 32.61 -27.25 28.60
C GLN A 19 33.39 -26.34 27.63
N ASN A 20 33.29 -26.57 26.31
CA ASN A 20 34.01 -25.76 25.31
C ASN A 20 33.40 -24.36 25.09
N ILE A 21 32.14 -24.13 25.44
CA ILE A 21 31.49 -22.83 25.29
C ILE A 21 31.86 -21.89 26.45
N ASN A 22 31.99 -22.41 27.67
CA ASN A 22 32.33 -21.61 28.85
C ASN A 22 33.78 -21.10 28.82
N LEU A 23 34.72 -21.90 28.30
CA LEU A 23 36.13 -21.50 28.16
C LEU A 23 36.31 -20.31 27.18
N ASN A 24 35.52 -20.26 26.10
CA ASN A 24 35.58 -19.20 25.10
C ASN A 24 34.91 -17.88 25.56
N LEU A 25 34.03 -17.95 26.57
CA LEU A 25 33.34 -16.78 27.11
C LEU A 25 34.18 -16.04 28.15
N GLU A 26 34.91 -16.77 29.00
CA GLU A 26 35.86 -16.17 29.96
C GLU A 26 37.02 -15.48 29.24
N GLU A 27 37.57 -16.11 28.18
CA GLU A 27 38.67 -15.55 27.40
C GLU A 27 38.27 -14.24 26.69
N LYS A 28 37.03 -14.16 26.18
CA LYS A 28 36.47 -12.93 25.60
C LYS A 28 36.16 -11.84 26.62
N LEU A 29 35.80 -12.22 27.85
CA LEU A 29 35.54 -11.27 28.93
C LEU A 29 36.85 -10.65 29.43
N ASP A 30 37.92 -11.44 29.49
CA ASP A 30 39.27 -10.97 29.84
C ASP A 30 39.88 -10.10 28.73
N GLU A 31 39.59 -10.41 27.47
CA GLU A 31 39.92 -9.53 26.33
C GLU A 31 39.21 -8.17 26.44
N LEU A 32 37.93 -8.16 26.85
CA LEU A 32 37.15 -6.94 27.09
C LEU A 32 37.65 -6.14 28.31
N ARG A 33 38.07 -6.81 29.38
CA ARG A 33 38.73 -6.18 30.54
C ARG A 33 40.03 -5.51 30.14
N ARG A 34 40.86 -6.19 29.34
CA ARG A 34 42.11 -5.64 28.77
C ARG A 34 41.85 -4.42 27.88
N LEU A 35 40.85 -4.48 26.99
CA LEU A 35 40.49 -3.36 26.12
C LEU A 35 40.01 -2.14 26.89
N MET A 36 39.41 -2.33 28.07
CA MET A 36 38.99 -1.25 28.97
C MET A 36 40.04 -0.87 30.03
N GLY A 37 41.26 -1.42 29.94
CA GLY A 37 42.37 -1.11 30.86
C GLY A 37 42.15 -1.56 32.31
N LYS A 38 41.27 -2.53 32.54
CA LYS A 38 40.99 -3.08 33.88
C LYS A 38 41.81 -4.35 34.14
N VAL A 39 42.18 -4.58 35.40
CA VAL A 39 42.91 -5.77 35.84
C VAL A 39 41.93 -6.90 36.15
N ASP A 40 42.35 -8.16 35.98
CA ASP A 40 41.54 -9.34 36.25
C ASP A 40 40.94 -9.30 37.66
N GLY A 41 39.62 -9.36 37.75
CA GLY A 41 38.85 -9.29 39.00
C GLY A 41 38.08 -7.99 39.24
N ASP A 42 38.30 -6.92 38.46
CA ASP A 42 37.52 -5.69 38.62
C ASP A 42 36.08 -5.81 38.07
N PRO A 43 35.06 -5.35 38.82
CA PRO A 43 33.68 -5.44 38.37
C PRO A 43 33.40 -4.51 37.18
N LEU A 44 32.75 -5.06 36.15
CA LEU A 44 32.23 -4.35 34.99
C LEU A 44 30.81 -3.86 35.32
N ARG A 45 30.58 -2.55 35.31
CA ARG A 45 29.24 -1.96 35.48
C ARG A 45 28.69 -1.56 34.11
N ILE A 46 27.61 -2.21 33.68
CA ILE A 46 26.88 -1.85 32.47
C ILE A 46 25.53 -1.30 32.92
N VAL A 47 25.20 -0.06 32.52
CA VAL A 47 23.91 0.56 32.82
C VAL A 47 23.01 0.39 31.60
N GLY A 48 22.02 -0.50 31.70
CA GLY A 48 21.00 -0.68 30.65
C GLY A 48 19.75 0.16 30.95
N VAL A 49 19.19 0.79 29.91
CA VAL A 49 17.89 1.49 29.99
C VAL A 49 16.88 0.70 29.15
N VAL A 50 15.92 0.05 29.81
CA VAL A 50 14.78 -0.61 29.14
C VAL A 50 13.55 0.28 29.28
N ARG A 51 12.86 0.54 28.17
CA ARG A 51 11.61 1.32 28.13
C ARG A 51 10.43 0.35 28.01
N SER A 52 9.70 0.11 29.10
CA SER A 52 8.40 -0.57 29.05
C SER A 52 7.27 0.45 28.91
N LEU A 53 6.32 0.16 28.01
CA LEU A 53 5.11 0.95 27.78
C LEU A 53 3.98 0.35 28.61
N LEU A 54 3.67 0.95 29.76
CA LEU A 54 2.38 0.79 30.42
C LEU A 54 2.00 2.06 31.20
N CYS A 55 0.91 2.66 30.73
CA CYS A 55 -0.09 3.52 31.39
C CYS A 55 0.31 4.39 32.60
N CYS A 56 0.28 5.71 32.39
CA CYS A 56 -0.01 6.75 33.40
C CYS A 56 0.79 6.74 34.73
N ARG A 57 2.10 7.01 34.67
CA ARG A 57 2.85 7.94 35.55
C ARG A 57 4.34 7.87 35.19
N ARG A 58 4.99 9.03 35.03
CA ARG A 58 6.46 9.11 34.91
C ARG A 58 7.08 8.69 36.25
N LEU A 59 7.63 7.49 36.31
CA LEU A 59 8.63 7.10 37.31
C LEU A 59 9.82 6.50 36.55
N MET A 60 10.93 7.24 36.48
CA MET A 60 12.25 6.66 36.19
C MET A 60 12.68 5.94 37.46
N VAL A 61 12.75 4.61 37.42
CA VAL A 61 13.42 3.83 38.46
C VAL A 61 14.69 3.28 37.84
N THR A 62 15.83 3.81 38.26
CA THR A 62 17.16 3.29 37.95
C THR A 62 17.43 2.06 38.80
N TYR A 63 17.54 0.89 38.18
CA TYR A 63 18.08 -0.30 38.85
C TYR A 63 19.57 -0.43 38.52
N THR A 64 20.38 -0.69 39.55
CA THR A 64 21.80 -1.05 39.39
C THR A 64 21.88 -2.55 39.58
N LEU A 65 22.10 -3.32 38.52
CA LEU A 65 22.24 -4.77 38.61
C LEU A 65 23.72 -5.17 38.45
N TYR A 66 24.18 -6.06 39.32
CA TYR A 66 25.55 -6.59 39.31
C TYR A 66 25.64 -7.73 38.29
N ALA A 67 26.63 -7.67 37.39
CA ALA A 67 26.80 -8.62 36.28
C ALA A 67 27.13 -10.08 36.70
N ASN A 68 27.16 -10.41 38.00
CA ASN A 68 27.37 -11.78 38.47
C ASN A 68 26.07 -12.54 38.83
N GLU A 69 24.88 -11.92 38.73
CA GLU A 69 23.60 -12.61 39.00
C GLU A 69 22.78 -12.94 37.73
N ILE A 70 23.27 -12.61 36.54
CA ILE A 70 22.60 -12.92 35.26
C ILE A 70 23.33 -14.08 34.57
N LEU A 71 23.36 -15.23 35.24
CA LEU A 71 23.76 -16.52 34.67
C LEU A 71 22.82 -17.65 35.12
N LYS A 72 21.53 -17.33 35.28
CA LYS A 72 20.51 -18.33 35.62
C LYS A 72 19.24 -18.35 34.79
N ASP A 73 19.05 -17.47 33.82
CA ASP A 73 17.91 -17.56 32.89
C ASP A 73 18.35 -17.20 31.46
N GLU A 74 18.27 -18.19 30.56
CA GLU A 74 18.56 -18.11 29.13
C GLU A 74 17.60 -17.15 28.40
N PHE A 75 17.98 -15.89 28.20
CA PHE A 75 17.23 -15.00 27.30
C PHE A 75 18.12 -14.20 26.33
N CYS A 76 18.02 -14.62 25.07
CA CYS A 76 18.24 -13.89 23.81
C CYS A 76 19.66 -13.42 23.42
N LEU A 77 20.37 -14.33 22.75
CA LEU A 77 21.20 -14.01 21.57
C LEU A 77 20.31 -13.45 20.45
N ASN A 78 20.63 -12.24 19.97
CA ASN A 78 20.72 -11.86 18.54
C ASN A 78 20.73 -10.34 18.38
N MET A 79 21.89 -9.70 18.54
CA MET A 79 22.25 -8.44 17.88
C MET A 79 23.74 -8.17 18.09
N ILE A 80 24.60 -8.91 17.38
CA ILE A 80 25.98 -8.47 17.14
C ILE A 80 26.31 -8.81 15.69
N ASN A 81 26.05 -7.86 14.79
CA ASN A 81 26.91 -7.69 13.62
C ASN A 81 26.71 -6.28 13.07
N THR A 82 27.43 -5.30 13.61
CA THR A 82 27.75 -4.06 12.91
C THR A 82 28.90 -3.35 13.66
N ASN A 83 29.94 -3.03 12.91
CA ASN A 83 31.21 -2.46 13.36
C ASN A 83 31.03 -1.08 14.03
N LEU A 84 31.63 -0.91 15.21
CA LEU A 84 31.83 0.37 15.88
C LEU A 84 33.23 0.90 15.54
N GLN A 85 33.29 1.92 14.69
CA GLN A 85 34.50 2.72 14.48
C GLN A 85 34.33 4.05 15.24
N GLU A 86 35.41 4.45 15.91
CA GLU A 86 35.67 5.75 16.57
C GLU A 86 35.07 6.00 17.96
N PHE A 87 35.78 5.56 19.00
CA PHE A 87 35.76 6.17 20.33
C PHE A 87 36.96 7.11 20.47
N SER A 88 36.71 8.41 20.69
CA SER A 88 37.70 9.38 21.15
C SER A 88 37.53 9.60 22.65
N PHE A 89 38.59 9.36 23.43
CA PHE A 89 38.64 9.57 24.87
C PHE A 89 38.93 11.05 25.20
N GLY A 90 38.13 11.63 26.08
CA GLY A 90 38.41 12.92 26.73
C GLY A 90 38.14 12.84 28.23
N VAL A 91 39.19 12.67 29.03
CA VAL A 91 39.15 12.77 30.49
C VAL A 91 39.21 14.25 30.88
N VAL A 92 38.22 14.76 31.62
CA VAL A 92 38.32 16.09 32.25
C VAL A 92 38.02 16.00 33.74
N LYS A 93 39.04 16.37 34.53
CA LYS A 93 39.03 16.59 35.98
C LYS A 93 38.06 17.70 36.36
N THR A 94 37.41 17.53 37.50
CA THR A 94 36.52 18.49 38.15
C THR A 94 37.28 19.69 38.74
N CYS A 95 36.78 20.92 38.51
CA CYS A 95 36.54 21.93 39.56
C CYS A 95 35.99 23.25 38.99
N GLY A 96 34.77 23.61 39.42
CA GLY A 96 34.33 24.98 39.72
C GLY A 96 34.11 25.96 38.56
N LEU A 97 32.85 26.16 38.15
CA LEU A 97 32.25 27.44 37.72
C LEU A 97 30.75 27.24 37.37
N VAL A 98 29.89 27.20 38.39
CA VAL A 98 28.47 26.79 38.34
C VAL A 98 27.54 27.79 37.61
N GLY A 99 28.03 28.90 37.06
CA GLY A 99 27.18 29.94 36.45
C GLY A 99 27.08 29.92 34.92
N VAL A 100 28.07 29.37 34.21
CA VAL A 100 28.18 29.49 32.74
C VAL A 100 27.74 28.21 32.03
N GLU A 101 27.74 27.07 32.72
CA GLU A 101 27.40 25.77 32.15
C GLU A 101 25.89 25.61 31.87
N VAL A 102 25.00 26.24 32.66
CA VAL A 102 23.54 26.03 32.53
C VAL A 102 22.99 26.60 31.22
N VAL A 103 23.49 27.75 30.77
CA VAL A 103 23.06 28.38 29.50
C VAL A 103 23.64 27.62 28.29
N SER A 104 24.86 27.12 28.41
CA SER A 104 25.50 26.28 27.38
C SER A 104 24.79 24.93 27.24
N LEU A 105 24.44 24.28 28.36
CA LEU A 105 23.68 23.03 28.38
C LEU A 105 22.29 23.19 27.76
N LEU A 106 21.55 24.26 28.10
CA LEU A 106 20.25 24.55 27.49
C LEU A 106 20.35 24.79 25.98
N SER A 107 21.35 25.54 25.52
CA SER A 107 21.62 25.72 24.09
C SER A 107 22.00 24.40 23.41
N PHE A 108 22.77 23.53 24.07
CA PHE A 108 23.17 22.23 23.53
C PHE A 108 21.97 21.28 23.44
N PHE A 109 21.12 21.23 24.46
CA PHE A 109 19.88 20.45 24.45
C PHE A 109 18.89 20.95 23.38
N MET A 110 18.76 22.26 23.19
CA MET A 110 17.88 22.81 22.14
C MET A 110 18.42 22.52 20.74
N LYS A 111 19.73 22.64 20.52
CA LYS A 111 20.37 22.28 19.23
C LYS A 111 20.33 20.77 18.97
N PHE A 112 20.51 19.95 20.00
CA PHE A 112 20.40 18.49 19.90
C PHE A 112 18.95 18.05 19.65
N PHE A 113 17.96 18.71 20.27
CA PHE A 113 16.54 18.47 19.99
C PHE A 113 16.17 18.90 18.56
N PHE A 114 16.71 20.02 18.07
CA PHE A 114 16.52 20.45 16.69
C PHE A 114 17.21 19.53 15.68
N PHE A 115 18.41 19.02 16.01
CA PHE A 115 19.13 18.03 15.19
C PHE A 115 18.41 16.68 15.20
N ILE A 116 17.83 16.25 16.32
CA ILE A 116 16.96 15.08 16.40
C ILE A 116 15.69 15.29 15.58
N ILE A 117 15.04 16.46 15.63
CA ILE A 117 13.88 16.77 14.78
C ILE A 117 14.26 16.73 13.29
N LEU A 118 15.44 17.26 12.92
CA LEU A 118 15.95 17.22 11.54
C LEU A 118 16.38 15.82 11.07
N ILE A 119 16.70 14.90 11.99
CA ILE A 119 16.96 13.48 11.67
C ILE A 119 15.65 12.65 11.66
N TYR A 120 14.60 13.14 12.34
CA TYR A 120 13.26 12.54 12.33
C TYR A 120 12.36 13.02 11.18
N ASP A 121 12.84 13.92 10.31
CA ASP A 121 12.37 14.01 8.92
C ASP A 121 12.88 12.79 8.14
N TRP A 122 12.49 11.60 8.62
CA TRP A 122 12.53 10.41 7.81
C TRP A 122 11.67 10.68 6.58
N ASN A 123 12.26 10.46 5.42
CA ASN A 123 11.56 10.35 4.16
C ASN A 123 10.21 9.67 4.44
N ALA A 124 9.12 10.42 4.32
CA ALA A 124 7.81 9.82 4.24
C ALA A 124 7.81 9.08 2.92
N ASP A 125 8.30 7.85 2.95
CA ASP A 125 8.31 6.95 1.84
C ASP A 125 6.85 6.79 1.43
N GLY A 126 6.50 7.46 0.32
CA GLY A 126 5.13 7.64 -0.15
C GLY A 126 4.53 6.38 -0.76
N TYR A 127 4.91 5.21 -0.25
CA TYR A 127 4.44 3.90 -0.68
C TYR A 127 3.08 3.58 -0.06
N ASP A 128 2.31 2.75 -0.76
CA ASP A 128 1.02 2.29 -0.27
C ASP A 128 1.23 1.27 0.87
N THR A 129 0.81 1.63 2.09
CA THR A 129 0.96 0.75 3.27
C THR A 129 0.25 -0.60 3.13
N LEU A 130 -0.77 -0.68 2.26
CA LEU A 130 -1.53 -1.91 2.04
C LEU A 130 -0.98 -2.73 0.86
N ASP A 131 -0.02 -2.22 0.09
CA ASP A 131 0.61 -2.95 -1.02
C ASP A 131 2.06 -2.48 -1.23
N PRO A 132 2.96 -2.73 -0.27
CA PRO A 132 4.32 -2.17 -0.30
C PRO A 132 5.20 -2.74 -1.42
N LEU A 133 4.85 -3.92 -1.94
CA LEU A 133 5.59 -4.59 -3.04
C LEU A 133 4.90 -4.40 -4.39
N GLY A 134 3.72 -3.77 -4.42
CA GLY A 134 2.92 -3.56 -5.62
C GLY A 134 3.62 -2.63 -6.60
N ASN A 135 3.86 -3.11 -7.81
CA ASN A 135 4.45 -2.32 -8.88
C ASN A 135 3.86 -2.67 -10.25
N ILE A 136 4.10 -1.80 -11.21
CA ILE A 136 3.89 -2.08 -12.62
C ILE A 136 5.25 -2.26 -13.26
N THR A 137 5.48 -3.40 -13.90
CA THR A 137 6.75 -3.68 -14.58
C THR A 137 6.54 -3.63 -16.09
N VAL A 138 7.37 -2.85 -16.77
CA VAL A 138 7.48 -2.82 -18.22
C VAL A 138 8.72 -3.61 -18.61
N THR A 139 8.54 -4.71 -19.34
CA THR A 139 9.62 -5.53 -19.87
C THR A 139 9.82 -5.20 -21.35
N TRP A 140 11.07 -5.02 -21.74
CA TRP A 140 11.50 -4.67 -23.08
C TRP A 140 12.41 -5.76 -23.62
N ASP A 141 11.87 -6.56 -24.53
CA ASP A 141 12.52 -7.73 -25.10
C ASP A 141 13.00 -7.44 -26.53
N PHE A 142 14.31 -7.56 -26.77
CA PHE A 142 14.90 -7.45 -28.11
C PHE A 142 14.78 -8.79 -28.86
N LEU A 143 13.89 -8.86 -29.85
CA LEU A 143 13.59 -10.11 -30.56
C LEU A 143 14.61 -10.44 -31.64
N SER A 144 14.85 -9.48 -32.54
CA SER A 144 15.73 -9.63 -33.72
C SER A 144 16.37 -8.31 -34.10
N ASP A 145 17.62 -8.39 -34.56
CA ASP A 145 18.34 -7.29 -35.19
C ASP A 145 18.43 -7.56 -36.69
N ASN A 146 17.68 -6.77 -37.48
CA ASN A 146 17.62 -6.91 -38.94
C ASN A 146 18.62 -5.99 -39.66
N GLY A 147 19.64 -5.47 -38.96
CA GLY A 147 20.61 -4.51 -39.48
C GLY A 147 20.15 -3.08 -39.22
N ASP A 148 19.28 -2.55 -40.08
CA ASP A 148 18.80 -1.16 -40.00
C ASP A 148 17.62 -0.98 -39.03
N THR A 149 16.84 -2.04 -38.83
CA THR A 149 15.68 -2.06 -37.93
C THR A 149 15.81 -3.13 -36.86
N ILE A 150 15.22 -2.87 -35.70
CA ILE A 150 15.15 -3.82 -34.58
C ILE A 150 13.69 -4.13 -34.28
N ASP A 151 13.40 -5.42 -34.09
CA ASP A 151 12.11 -5.87 -33.58
C ASP A 151 12.15 -6.01 -32.06
N VAL A 152 11.19 -5.38 -31.39
CA VAL A 152 11.05 -5.39 -29.94
C VAL A 152 9.65 -5.81 -29.55
N ARG A 153 9.56 -6.57 -28.46
CA ARG A 153 8.32 -6.82 -27.74
C ARG A 153 8.35 -6.07 -26.42
N VAL A 154 7.29 -5.29 -26.17
CA VAL A 154 7.11 -4.59 -24.90
C VAL A 154 5.93 -5.22 -24.19
N SER A 155 6.13 -5.68 -22.95
CA SER A 155 5.06 -6.20 -22.11
C SER A 155 4.94 -5.37 -20.83
N ILE A 156 3.71 -5.06 -20.45
CA ILE A 156 3.37 -4.31 -19.25
C ILE A 156 2.65 -5.28 -18.33
N TYR A 157 3.08 -5.40 -17.08
CA TYR A 157 2.47 -6.27 -16.08
C TYR A 157 2.12 -5.48 -14.83
N ASN A 158 0.88 -5.58 -14.38
CA ASN A 158 0.42 -5.02 -13.11
C ASN A 158 0.54 -6.07 -11.99
N PHE A 159 1.54 -5.90 -11.12
CA PHE A 159 1.77 -6.76 -9.96
C PHE A 159 1.17 -6.21 -8.66
N GLN A 160 0.27 -5.22 -8.76
CA GLN A 160 -0.42 -4.68 -7.60
C GLN A 160 -1.55 -5.61 -7.13
N LEU A 161 -1.72 -5.74 -5.83
CA LEU A 161 -2.68 -6.67 -5.22
C LEU A 161 -4.11 -6.26 -5.51
N PHE A 162 -4.44 -4.98 -5.31
CA PHE A 162 -5.80 -4.46 -5.47
C PHE A 162 -5.91 -3.26 -6.41
N ARG A 163 -4.83 -2.56 -6.74
CA ARG A 163 -4.92 -1.42 -7.67
C ARG A 163 -5.03 -1.93 -9.11
N HIS A 164 -6.02 -1.44 -9.85
CA HIS A 164 -6.18 -1.71 -11.27
C HIS A 164 -6.07 -0.42 -12.07
N VAL A 165 -5.78 -0.55 -13.36
CA VAL A 165 -5.80 0.54 -14.33
C VAL A 165 -7.14 0.51 -15.04
N GLU A 166 -7.95 1.54 -14.79
CA GLU A 166 -9.25 1.77 -15.43
C GLU A 166 -9.13 2.57 -16.73
N GLU A 167 -10.21 2.64 -17.52
CA GLU A 167 -10.30 3.50 -18.71
C GLU A 167 -10.02 4.98 -18.35
N PRO A 168 -9.23 5.73 -19.14
CA PRO A 168 -8.83 5.50 -20.53
C PRO A 168 -7.61 4.57 -20.73
N GLY A 169 -7.16 3.88 -19.67
CA GLY A 169 -6.07 2.91 -19.75
C GLY A 169 -4.69 3.52 -19.54
N TRP A 170 -3.66 2.68 -19.63
CA TRP A 170 -2.27 3.11 -19.53
C TRP A 170 -1.84 3.89 -20.78
N ARG A 171 -0.92 4.85 -20.60
CA ARG A 171 -0.28 5.61 -21.69
C ARG A 171 1.23 5.59 -21.50
N LEU A 172 1.90 4.65 -22.14
CA LEU A 172 3.32 4.41 -21.94
C LEU A 172 4.14 5.35 -22.84
N GLY A 173 4.93 6.22 -22.23
CA GLY A 173 5.87 7.09 -22.93
C GLY A 173 7.32 6.81 -22.55
N TRP A 174 8.24 7.14 -23.44
CA TRP A 174 9.68 7.11 -23.19
C TRP A 174 10.38 8.16 -24.04
N THR A 175 11.68 8.36 -23.83
CA THR A 175 12.52 9.23 -24.65
C THR A 175 13.58 8.41 -25.37
N TRP A 176 13.58 8.48 -26.70
CA TRP A 176 14.64 7.93 -27.54
C TRP A 176 15.97 8.62 -27.25
N LYS A 177 17.07 7.85 -27.26
CA LYS A 177 18.39 8.39 -26.93
C LYS A 177 18.89 9.28 -28.06
N ASP A 178 18.78 8.78 -29.28
CA ASP A 178 19.24 9.42 -30.49
C ASP A 178 18.00 9.83 -31.33
N ASP A 179 18.04 9.61 -32.65
CA ASP A 179 16.94 9.90 -33.59
C ASP A 179 16.30 8.60 -34.10
N GLU A 180 16.02 7.67 -33.19
CA GLU A 180 15.28 6.45 -33.52
C GLU A 180 13.82 6.76 -33.89
N VAL A 181 13.25 5.92 -34.76
CA VAL A 181 11.95 6.16 -35.38
C VAL A 181 11.14 4.87 -35.41
N ILE A 182 9.87 4.92 -35.01
CA ILE A 182 9.01 3.73 -35.00
C ILE A 182 8.43 3.53 -36.40
N TRP A 183 8.74 2.40 -37.04
CA TRP A 183 8.26 2.08 -38.38
C TRP A 183 6.90 1.41 -38.36
N ALA A 184 6.72 0.40 -37.51
CA ALA A 184 5.49 -0.37 -37.43
C ALA A 184 5.22 -0.80 -35.98
N MET A 185 3.94 -0.96 -35.65
CA MET A 185 3.48 -1.43 -34.36
C MET A 185 2.33 -2.45 -34.52
N LEU A 186 2.25 -3.39 -33.59
CA LEU A 186 1.19 -4.39 -33.49
C LEU A 186 0.73 -4.51 -32.04
N GLY A 187 -0.59 -4.47 -31.82
CA GLY A 187 -1.22 -4.55 -30.51
C GLY A 187 -1.35 -3.23 -29.75
N ALA A 188 -0.67 -2.18 -30.20
CA ALA A 188 -0.73 -0.83 -29.64
C ALA A 188 -0.46 0.20 -30.74
N GLU A 189 -0.80 1.46 -30.48
CA GLU A 189 -0.59 2.57 -31.42
C GLU A 189 0.01 3.80 -30.72
N ALA A 190 0.64 4.66 -31.51
CA ALA A 190 1.19 5.92 -31.01
C ALA A 190 0.10 6.99 -31.10
N THR A 191 0.01 7.87 -30.11
CA THR A 191 -1.02 8.92 -30.11
C THR A 191 -0.82 9.94 -31.21
N GLU A 192 0.44 10.22 -31.56
CA GLU A 192 0.82 11.20 -32.57
C GLU A 192 1.93 10.64 -33.47
N GLN A 193 1.90 11.01 -34.75
CA GLN A 193 2.94 10.62 -35.72
C GLN A 193 4.19 11.51 -35.61
N GLY A 194 4.04 12.78 -35.19
CA GLY A 194 5.13 13.76 -35.14
C GLY A 194 5.65 14.23 -36.50
N ASP A 195 6.78 14.94 -36.49
CA ASP A 195 7.43 15.46 -37.71
C ASP A 195 8.30 14.38 -38.39
N CYS A 196 7.70 13.70 -39.37
CA CYS A 196 8.38 12.72 -40.21
C CYS A 196 8.98 13.30 -41.52
N THR A 197 9.19 14.62 -41.64
CA THR A 197 9.62 15.26 -42.91
C THR A 197 10.96 14.75 -43.47
N ARG A 198 11.81 14.16 -42.62
CA ARG A 198 13.05 13.47 -43.03
C ARG A 198 12.78 12.30 -43.99
N PHE A 199 11.62 11.66 -43.88
CA PHE A 199 11.22 10.51 -44.69
C PHE A 199 10.36 10.97 -45.87
N ARG A 200 11.01 11.24 -47.01
CA ARG A 200 10.36 11.72 -48.24
C ARG A 200 9.76 10.60 -49.11
N GLY A 201 9.63 9.39 -48.57
CA GLY A 201 9.08 8.22 -49.26
C GLY A 201 7.54 8.18 -49.28
N GLN A 202 6.96 7.27 -50.07
CA GLN A 202 5.50 7.07 -50.13
C GLN A 202 4.91 6.47 -48.83
N GLN A 203 5.66 5.59 -48.16
CA GLN A 203 5.32 5.11 -46.83
C GLN A 203 6.03 5.98 -45.79
N LYS A 204 5.27 6.45 -44.80
CA LYS A 204 5.79 7.21 -43.66
C LYS A 204 5.91 6.30 -42.44
N PRO A 205 6.90 6.52 -41.56
CA PRO A 205 6.98 5.82 -40.30
C PRO A 205 5.72 6.03 -39.45
N HIS A 206 5.44 5.07 -38.58
CA HIS A 206 4.32 5.13 -37.64
C HIS A 206 4.45 6.29 -36.65
N CYS A 207 5.64 6.54 -36.12
CA CYS A 207 5.91 7.67 -35.23
C CYS A 207 7.37 8.14 -35.32
N CYS A 208 7.56 9.47 -35.48
CA CYS A 208 8.86 10.14 -35.55
C CYS A 208 9.16 11.06 -34.37
N GLU A 209 8.32 11.04 -33.33
CA GLU A 209 8.58 11.83 -32.14
C GLU A 209 9.73 11.27 -31.33
N LYS A 210 10.57 12.16 -30.81
CA LYS A 210 11.64 11.78 -29.86
C LYS A 210 11.09 11.26 -28.54
N LYS A 211 9.85 11.63 -28.20
CA LYS A 211 9.14 11.23 -26.98
C LYS A 211 7.77 10.63 -27.30
N PRO A 212 7.71 9.44 -27.91
CA PRO A 212 6.43 8.84 -28.30
C PRO A 212 5.60 8.51 -27.06
N VAL A 213 4.27 8.64 -27.18
CA VAL A 213 3.30 8.13 -26.20
C VAL A 213 2.46 7.06 -26.87
N ILE A 214 2.48 5.86 -26.29
CA ILE A 214 1.84 4.67 -26.81
C ILE A 214 0.61 4.32 -25.97
N ILE A 215 -0.46 3.97 -26.66
CA ILE A 215 -1.72 3.50 -26.09
C ILE A 215 -2.07 2.12 -26.63
N ASP A 216 -2.79 1.34 -25.84
CA ASP A 216 -3.32 0.05 -26.27
C ASP A 216 -4.45 0.23 -27.29
N LEU A 217 -4.65 -0.76 -28.15
CA LEU A 217 -5.78 -0.76 -29.07
C LEU A 217 -7.10 -1.03 -28.32
N MET A 218 -8.21 -0.55 -28.87
CA MET A 218 -9.54 -0.82 -28.31
C MET A 218 -9.97 -2.28 -28.53
N PRO A 219 -10.85 -2.83 -27.67
CA PRO A 219 -11.46 -4.14 -27.89
C PRO A 219 -12.16 -4.21 -29.25
N GLY A 220 -11.89 -5.24 -30.03
CA GLY A 220 -12.43 -5.40 -31.40
C GLY A 220 -11.48 -4.97 -32.53
N ALA A 221 -10.23 -4.62 -32.22
CA ALA A 221 -9.18 -4.41 -33.22
C ALA A 221 -9.08 -5.59 -34.21
N PRO A 222 -8.75 -5.36 -35.49
CA PRO A 222 -8.68 -6.42 -36.49
C PRO A 222 -7.55 -7.40 -36.19
N TYR A 223 -7.75 -8.69 -36.52
CA TYR A 223 -6.84 -9.79 -36.13
C TYR A 223 -5.38 -9.58 -36.55
N ASN A 224 -5.16 -8.94 -37.71
CA ASN A 224 -3.83 -8.63 -38.23
C ASN A 224 -3.07 -7.55 -37.44
N MET A 225 -3.77 -6.78 -36.60
CA MET A 225 -3.20 -5.75 -35.74
C MET A 225 -3.09 -6.20 -34.29
N GLN A 226 -3.56 -7.41 -33.94
CA GLN A 226 -3.52 -7.91 -32.58
C GLN A 226 -2.16 -8.53 -32.22
N SER A 227 -1.81 -8.41 -30.95
CA SER A 227 -0.67 -9.08 -30.30
C SER A 227 -1.19 -9.89 -29.10
N THR A 228 -0.35 -10.76 -28.54
CA THR A 228 -0.68 -11.55 -27.35
C THR A 228 -1.13 -10.63 -26.21
N ASN A 229 -2.25 -10.96 -25.54
CA ASN A 229 -2.80 -10.18 -24.41
C ASN A 229 -3.03 -8.68 -24.68
N CYS A 230 -3.11 -8.24 -25.94
CA CYS A 230 -3.38 -6.85 -26.30
C CYS A 230 -4.87 -6.52 -26.27
N CYS A 231 -5.10 -5.25 -26.60
CA CYS A 231 -6.30 -4.72 -27.20
C CYS A 231 -7.47 -4.66 -26.22
N LYS A 232 -7.17 -4.27 -24.99
CA LYS A 232 -8.11 -4.12 -23.89
C LYS A 232 -8.39 -2.65 -23.59
N GLY A 233 -8.08 -1.73 -24.52
CA GLY A 233 -8.20 -0.29 -24.30
C GLY A 233 -7.33 0.20 -23.15
N GLY A 234 -6.24 -0.51 -22.84
CA GLY A 234 -5.27 -0.13 -21.82
C GLY A 234 -5.70 -0.46 -20.39
N VAL A 235 -6.79 -1.22 -20.21
CA VAL A 235 -7.23 -1.69 -18.89
C VAL A 235 -6.33 -2.83 -18.39
N LEU A 236 -5.82 -2.71 -17.17
CA LEU A 236 -5.03 -3.75 -16.48
C LEU A 236 -5.65 -4.06 -15.14
N THR A 237 -6.04 -5.32 -14.92
CA THR A 237 -6.61 -5.78 -13.65
C THR A 237 -5.53 -5.91 -12.57
N SER A 238 -5.95 -5.94 -11.31
CA SER A 238 -5.06 -6.29 -10.19
C SER A 238 -4.82 -7.81 -10.13
N MET A 239 -3.73 -8.20 -9.47
CA MET A 239 -3.37 -9.61 -9.23
C MET A 239 -4.50 -10.41 -8.56
N THR A 240 -5.26 -9.77 -7.68
CA THR A 240 -6.31 -10.43 -6.89
C THR A 240 -7.62 -10.58 -7.65
N GLN A 241 -8.00 -9.58 -8.46
CA GLN A 241 -9.28 -9.55 -9.17
C GLN A 241 -9.29 -10.52 -10.35
N ASP A 242 -8.30 -10.44 -11.24
CA ASP A 242 -8.21 -11.30 -12.42
C ASP A 242 -6.76 -11.36 -12.89
N ALA A 243 -6.08 -12.48 -12.59
CA ALA A 243 -4.70 -12.68 -12.99
C ALA A 243 -4.52 -12.87 -14.52
N SER A 244 -5.58 -13.22 -15.26
CA SER A 244 -5.48 -13.43 -16.71
C SER A 244 -5.35 -12.12 -17.50
N LYS A 245 -5.81 -11.01 -16.91
CA LYS A 245 -5.84 -9.69 -17.55
C LYS A 245 -4.82 -8.70 -16.98
N LEU A 246 -3.92 -9.16 -16.11
CA LEU A 246 -2.94 -8.32 -15.43
C LEU A 246 -1.89 -7.68 -16.36
N GLY A 247 -1.71 -8.21 -17.58
CA GLY A 247 -0.67 -7.74 -18.49
C GLY A 247 -1.17 -7.42 -19.91
N ALA A 248 -0.44 -6.54 -20.59
CA ALA A 248 -0.65 -6.16 -21.99
C ALA A 248 0.67 -6.24 -22.74
N THR A 249 0.66 -6.74 -23.98
CA THR A 249 1.89 -6.88 -24.78
C THR A 249 1.68 -6.37 -26.19
N PHE A 250 2.62 -5.56 -26.66
CA PHE A 250 2.67 -5.08 -28.03
C PHE A 250 4.05 -5.32 -28.63
N GLN A 251 4.11 -5.31 -29.96
CA GLN A 251 5.35 -5.44 -30.72
C GLN A 251 5.57 -4.18 -31.54
N MET A 252 6.83 -3.81 -31.71
CA MET A 252 7.20 -2.69 -32.54
C MET A 252 8.48 -2.98 -33.30
N ASN A 253 8.54 -2.44 -34.52
CA ASN A 253 9.75 -2.38 -35.32
C ASN A 253 10.19 -0.91 -35.37
N TYR A 254 11.41 -0.63 -34.96
CA TYR A 254 11.97 0.72 -35.01
C TYR A 254 13.30 0.73 -35.77
N MET A 255 13.58 1.86 -36.41
CA MET A 255 14.80 2.12 -37.15
C MET A 255 15.88 2.66 -36.21
N LYS A 256 17.09 2.10 -36.30
CA LYS A 256 18.26 2.60 -35.55
C LYS A 256 18.62 4.01 -36.03
N ALA A 257 19.14 4.84 -35.12
CA ALA A 257 19.69 6.13 -35.50
C ALA A 257 20.83 5.94 -36.51
N SER A 258 20.79 6.66 -37.63
CA SER A 258 21.81 6.58 -38.67
C SER A 258 23.09 7.29 -38.18
N VAL A 259 23.93 6.57 -37.45
CA VAL A 259 25.27 7.06 -37.06
C VAL A 259 26.19 6.88 -38.27
N PRO A 260 26.91 7.92 -38.74
CA PRO A 260 27.89 7.77 -39.80
C PRO A 260 28.95 6.75 -39.35
N LEU A 261 29.06 5.67 -40.12
CA LEU A 261 29.96 4.53 -39.95
C LEU A 261 31.39 4.91 -39.54
N ARG A 262 31.68 5.02 -38.24
CA ARG A 262 33.04 4.88 -37.71
C ARG A 262 32.99 4.21 -36.35
N HIS A 263 33.39 2.93 -36.38
CA HIS A 263 33.77 2.10 -35.24
C HIS A 263 32.73 1.94 -34.12
N LEU A 264 32.09 0.76 -34.08
CA LEU A 264 32.16 -0.14 -32.94
C LEU A 264 31.66 -1.53 -33.38
N LYS A 265 32.59 -2.45 -33.63
CA LYS A 265 32.32 -3.89 -33.48
C LYS A 265 31.91 -4.08 -32.02
N GLY A 266 30.61 -4.30 -31.81
CA GLY A 266 29.96 -4.35 -30.49
C GLY A 266 28.73 -3.44 -30.47
N SER A 267 27.73 -3.76 -31.29
CA SER A 267 26.44 -3.05 -31.31
C SER A 267 25.66 -3.41 -30.04
N ASN A 268 25.95 -2.73 -28.93
CA ASN A 268 25.11 -2.81 -27.75
C ASN A 268 23.76 -2.17 -28.10
N PHE A 269 22.66 -2.87 -27.82
CA PHE A 269 21.32 -2.32 -28.00
C PHE A 269 21.18 -1.01 -27.21
N THR A 270 20.60 0.00 -27.84
CA THR A 270 20.37 1.29 -27.18
C THR A 270 19.01 1.27 -26.50
N MET A 271 19.02 1.20 -25.17
CA MET A 271 17.80 1.24 -24.36
C MET A 271 17.30 2.70 -24.20
N PRO A 272 16.00 2.98 -24.41
CA PRO A 272 15.43 4.29 -24.16
C PRO A 272 15.53 4.73 -22.69
N LYS A 273 15.28 6.02 -22.44
CA LYS A 273 15.34 6.61 -21.10
C LYS A 273 14.05 7.35 -20.77
N HIS A 274 13.89 7.71 -19.49
CA HIS A 274 12.77 8.53 -19.00
C HIS A 274 11.39 7.96 -19.36
N PHE A 275 11.09 6.78 -18.85
CA PHE A 275 9.78 6.16 -19.02
C PHE A 275 8.72 6.89 -18.19
N THR A 276 7.51 7.02 -18.75
CA THR A 276 6.34 7.60 -18.10
C THR A 276 5.14 6.68 -18.30
N PHE A 277 4.36 6.41 -17.26
CA PHE A 277 3.21 5.51 -17.35
C PHE A 277 1.88 6.21 -17.70
N GLY A 278 1.88 7.55 -17.73
CA GLY A 278 0.73 8.35 -18.18
C GLY A 278 -0.49 8.33 -17.25
N ILE A 279 -0.35 7.74 -16.06
CA ILE A 279 -1.36 7.75 -14.99
C ILE A 279 -0.81 8.53 -13.80
N PRO A 280 -1.58 9.46 -13.21
CA PRO A 280 -1.13 10.24 -12.06
C PRO A 280 -0.78 9.33 -10.88
N GLY A 281 0.32 9.64 -10.20
CA GLY A 281 0.81 8.88 -9.06
C GLY A 281 1.90 7.86 -9.39
N TYR A 282 2.08 7.49 -10.66
CA TYR A 282 3.13 6.54 -11.04
C TYR A 282 4.44 7.24 -11.39
N THR A 283 5.53 6.76 -10.81
CA THR A 283 6.90 7.16 -11.17
C THR A 283 7.68 5.93 -11.60
N CYS A 284 8.29 5.99 -12.79
CA CYS A 284 9.08 4.89 -13.35
C CYS A 284 10.57 5.09 -13.07
N GLY A 285 11.24 4.01 -12.69
CA GLY A 285 12.68 3.96 -12.45
C GLY A 285 13.51 3.94 -13.73
N ILE A 286 14.82 3.79 -13.54
CA ILE A 286 15.79 3.65 -14.63
C ILE A 286 15.72 2.21 -15.16
N PRO A 287 15.77 1.98 -16.48
CA PRO A 287 15.84 0.64 -17.04
C PRO A 287 17.08 -0.12 -16.58
N PHE A 288 16.91 -1.40 -16.24
CA PHE A 288 18.01 -2.30 -15.88
C PHE A 288 17.90 -3.62 -16.62
N GLN A 289 19.05 -4.20 -16.96
CA GLN A 289 19.12 -5.45 -17.72
C GLN A 289 18.83 -6.65 -16.83
N VAL A 290 18.09 -7.62 -17.36
CA VAL A 290 17.76 -8.89 -16.69
C VAL A 290 18.11 -10.07 -17.59
N PRO A 291 18.14 -11.32 -17.08
CA PRO A 291 18.37 -12.49 -17.90
C PRO A 291 17.38 -12.56 -19.09
N PRO A 292 17.84 -12.90 -20.31
CA PRO A 292 16.98 -12.89 -21.50
C PRO A 292 15.74 -13.78 -21.37
N THR A 293 14.57 -13.22 -21.63
CA THR A 293 13.28 -13.92 -21.62
C THR A 293 13.27 -15.10 -22.61
N LYS A 294 12.70 -16.23 -22.18
CA LYS A 294 12.42 -17.38 -23.04
C LYS A 294 10.91 -17.48 -23.23
N PHE A 295 10.46 -17.57 -24.48
CA PHE A 295 9.05 -17.75 -24.79
C PHE A 295 8.86 -18.89 -25.78
N THR A 296 7.64 -19.43 -25.83
CA THR A 296 7.24 -20.49 -26.74
C THR A 296 5.89 -20.14 -27.33
N LYS A 297 5.71 -20.35 -28.64
CA LYS A 297 4.43 -20.08 -29.33
C LYS A 297 3.48 -21.27 -29.25
N ASP A 298 4.04 -22.48 -29.41
CA ASP A 298 3.28 -23.74 -29.55
C ASP A 298 3.61 -24.74 -28.44
N GLY A 299 4.33 -24.33 -27.38
CA GLY A 299 4.77 -25.21 -26.29
C GLY A 299 5.98 -26.10 -26.63
N HIS A 300 6.22 -26.39 -27.91
CA HIS A 300 7.26 -27.33 -28.34
C HIS A 300 8.64 -26.70 -28.61
N ARG A 301 8.70 -25.45 -29.08
CA ARG A 301 9.96 -24.76 -29.39
C ARG A 301 10.11 -23.50 -28.55
N TRP A 302 11.13 -23.51 -27.70
CA TRP A 302 11.52 -22.34 -26.91
C TRP A 302 12.45 -21.45 -27.74
N GLN A 303 12.11 -20.17 -27.83
CA GLN A 303 12.95 -19.13 -28.40
C GLN A 303 13.41 -18.21 -27.28
N GLN A 304 14.69 -17.88 -27.29
CA GLN A 304 15.29 -16.91 -26.38
C GLN A 304 15.46 -15.59 -27.11
N VAL A 305 15.15 -14.49 -26.43
CA VAL A 305 15.39 -13.13 -26.93
C VAL A 305 16.88 -12.77 -26.81
N LEU A 306 17.31 -11.73 -27.53
CA LEU A 306 18.71 -11.29 -27.52
C LEU A 306 19.08 -10.67 -26.18
N GLU A 307 18.26 -9.72 -25.72
CA GLU A 307 18.38 -9.06 -24.42
C GLU A 307 17.00 -8.70 -23.87
N THR A 308 16.90 -8.63 -22.53
CA THR A 308 15.69 -8.16 -21.83
C THR A 308 16.07 -7.08 -20.83
N TRP A 309 15.27 -6.02 -20.82
CA TRP A 309 15.38 -4.91 -19.89
C TRP A 309 14.07 -4.69 -19.16
N ASN A 310 14.14 -4.41 -17.86
CA ASN A 310 12.97 -4.12 -17.05
C ASN A 310 12.96 -2.68 -16.57
N VAL A 311 11.77 -2.10 -16.52
CA VAL A 311 11.49 -0.80 -15.93
C VAL A 311 10.38 -1.00 -14.91
N THR A 312 10.65 -0.63 -13.67
CA THR A 312 9.65 -0.71 -12.59
C THR A 312 9.04 0.66 -12.36
N CYS A 313 7.71 0.73 -12.41
CA CYS A 313 6.91 1.90 -12.09
C CYS A 313 6.17 1.67 -10.77
N ILE A 314 6.34 2.60 -9.84
CA ILE A 314 5.81 2.51 -8.48
C ILE A 314 4.77 3.61 -8.28
N TYR A 315 3.71 3.28 -7.55
CA TYR A 315 2.64 4.21 -7.25
C TYR A 315 2.89 4.95 -5.94
N SER A 316 2.63 6.26 -5.95
CA SER A 316 2.63 7.10 -4.76
C SER A 316 1.33 7.88 -4.64
N GLN A 317 0.67 7.76 -3.49
CA GLN A 317 -0.60 8.45 -3.20
C GLN A 317 -0.43 9.97 -3.22
N PHE A 318 0.68 10.48 -2.67
CA PHE A 318 0.97 11.91 -2.63
C PHE A 318 1.12 12.54 -4.02
N LEU A 319 1.65 11.79 -4.98
CA LEU A 319 1.79 12.23 -6.37
C LEU A 319 0.49 12.06 -7.17
N ALA A 320 -0.40 11.16 -6.75
CA ALA A 320 -1.62 10.83 -7.48
C ALA A 320 -2.69 11.91 -7.35
N ALA A 321 -2.96 12.35 -6.12
CA ALA A 321 -3.90 13.43 -5.86
C ALA A 321 -3.61 14.05 -4.49
N PRO A 322 -3.58 15.39 -4.38
CA PRO A 322 -3.46 16.06 -3.08
C PRO A 322 -4.74 15.93 -2.24
N ALA A 323 -5.89 15.70 -2.89
CA ALA A 323 -7.17 15.54 -2.24
C ALA A 323 -7.68 14.09 -2.36
N PRO A 324 -8.31 13.54 -1.31
CA PRO A 324 -8.89 12.21 -1.34
C PRO A 324 -10.09 12.17 -2.32
N LYS A 325 -10.45 10.97 -2.79
CA LYS A 325 -11.54 10.78 -3.76
C LYS A 325 -12.78 10.10 -3.17
N CYS A 326 -12.74 9.69 -1.91
CA CYS A 326 -13.86 9.02 -1.28
C CYS A 326 -13.98 9.35 0.21
N CYS A 327 -15.19 9.19 0.74
CA CYS A 327 -15.48 9.35 2.16
C CYS A 327 -16.34 8.21 2.68
N VAL A 328 -16.31 8.02 3.99
CA VAL A 328 -17.04 6.95 4.68
C VAL A 328 -18.13 7.53 5.58
N SER A 329 -19.28 6.87 5.59
CA SER A 329 -20.40 7.16 6.51
C SER A 329 -20.77 5.88 7.25
N LEU A 330 -21.14 6.01 8.53
CA LEU A 330 -21.30 4.88 9.44
C LEU A 330 -22.68 4.90 10.07
N SER A 331 -23.28 3.73 10.26
CA SER A 331 -24.52 3.58 11.00
C SER A 331 -24.62 2.20 11.66
N ALA A 332 -25.49 2.06 12.64
CA ALA A 332 -25.70 0.79 13.33
C ALA A 332 -27.16 0.63 13.79
N PHE A 333 -27.63 -0.61 13.88
CA PHE A 333 -29.01 -0.91 14.31
C PHE A 333 -29.34 -0.45 15.74
N TYR A 334 -28.33 -0.27 16.60
CA TYR A 334 -28.49 0.14 17.99
C TYR A 334 -28.39 1.66 18.20
N ASN A 335 -28.27 2.45 17.13
CA ASN A 335 -28.20 3.90 17.21
C ASN A 335 -28.97 4.54 16.04
N SER A 336 -29.89 5.44 16.34
CA SER A 336 -30.74 6.10 15.34
C SER A 336 -30.00 7.15 14.50
N THR A 337 -28.82 7.59 14.93
CA THR A 337 -28.04 8.63 14.24
C THR A 337 -27.10 8.01 13.22
N ILE A 338 -27.17 8.51 11.98
CA ILE A 338 -26.20 8.18 10.93
C ILE A 338 -25.04 9.16 11.03
N VAL A 339 -23.82 8.65 11.12
CA VAL A 339 -22.61 9.46 11.07
C VAL A 339 -22.32 9.76 9.59
N PRO A 340 -22.47 11.01 9.15
CA PRO A 340 -22.23 11.37 7.76
C PRO A 340 -20.74 11.37 7.45
N CYS A 341 -20.40 11.48 6.16
CA CYS A 341 -19.03 11.80 5.77
C CYS A 341 -18.59 13.14 6.40
N PRO A 342 -17.32 13.29 6.83
CA PRO A 342 -16.80 14.55 7.32
C PRO A 342 -16.96 15.68 6.29
N THR A 343 -17.33 16.86 6.77
CA THR A 343 -17.47 18.06 5.94
C THR A 343 -16.13 18.37 5.26
N CYS A 344 -16.20 18.74 3.98
CA CYS A 344 -15.03 19.04 3.14
C CYS A 344 -13.99 17.92 3.04
N SER A 345 -14.39 16.65 3.03
CA SER A 345 -13.44 15.53 2.89
C SER A 345 -12.62 15.62 1.60
N CYS A 346 -13.26 15.85 0.45
CA CYS A 346 -12.57 15.87 -0.85
C CYS A 346 -12.37 17.30 -1.38
N ASN A 347 -13.31 18.20 -1.12
CA ASN A 347 -13.16 19.63 -1.41
C ASN A 347 -14.16 20.46 -0.57
N CYS A 348 -13.95 21.76 -0.42
CA CYS A 348 -14.93 22.68 0.18
C CYS A 348 -15.63 23.53 -0.88
N GLN A 349 -16.93 23.74 -0.72
CA GLN A 349 -17.67 24.71 -1.51
C GLN A 349 -17.08 26.12 -1.32
N GLY A 350 -16.87 26.85 -2.42
CA GLY A 350 -16.31 28.21 -2.40
C GLY A 350 -14.79 28.30 -2.59
N LEU A 351 -14.08 27.17 -2.67
CA LEU A 351 -12.67 27.12 -3.08
C LEU A 351 -12.51 26.92 -4.60
N SER A 352 -11.45 27.47 -5.16
CA SER A 352 -11.08 27.30 -6.57
C SER A 352 -10.91 25.80 -6.90
N GLY A 353 -11.74 25.27 -7.81
CA GLY A 353 -11.75 23.85 -8.20
C GLY A 353 -12.89 23.01 -7.60
N ALA A 354 -13.73 23.57 -6.72
CA ALA A 354 -14.88 22.90 -6.12
C ALA A 354 -16.19 23.14 -6.90
N ASN A 355 -16.23 22.78 -8.19
CA ASN A 355 -17.45 22.90 -8.99
C ASN A 355 -18.35 21.69 -8.75
N CYS A 356 -19.56 21.94 -8.25
CA CYS A 356 -20.60 20.92 -8.11
C CYS A 356 -21.92 21.36 -8.74
N VAL A 357 -22.77 20.39 -9.05
CA VAL A 357 -24.09 20.65 -9.64
C VAL A 357 -25.15 20.41 -8.58
N ASN A 358 -26.02 21.40 -8.37
CA ASN A 358 -27.23 21.26 -7.57
C ASN A 358 -28.34 20.67 -8.46
N SER A 359 -29.02 19.64 -7.93
CA SER A 359 -29.93 18.76 -8.67
C SER A 359 -31.14 19.44 -9.32
N ASP A 360 -31.40 20.73 -9.04
CA ASP A 360 -32.70 21.35 -9.32
C ASP A 360 -32.70 22.41 -10.43
N LYS A 361 -31.56 22.82 -11.01
CA LYS A 361 -31.54 24.01 -11.90
C LYS A 361 -30.66 24.00 -13.15
N THR A 362 -30.08 22.89 -13.59
CA THR A 362 -29.21 22.93 -14.79
C THR A 362 -29.53 21.82 -15.79
N SER A 363 -29.93 22.22 -17.00
CA SER A 363 -29.95 21.36 -18.18
C SER A 363 -28.56 20.74 -18.37
N MET A 364 -28.52 19.44 -18.65
CA MET A 364 -27.34 18.58 -18.90
C MET A 364 -26.40 19.02 -20.06
N LEU A 365 -26.46 20.26 -20.53
CA LEU A 365 -25.90 20.73 -21.81
C LEU A 365 -24.49 21.35 -21.73
N GLN A 366 -23.85 21.39 -20.56
CA GLN A 366 -22.47 21.90 -20.41
C GLN A 366 -21.61 20.94 -19.61
N LEU A 367 -21.54 19.68 -20.04
CA LEU A 367 -20.41 18.83 -19.65
C LEU A 367 -19.17 19.31 -20.42
N PRO A 368 -18.04 19.61 -19.74
CA PRO A 368 -16.79 19.85 -20.43
C PRO A 368 -16.40 18.58 -21.20
N GLN A 369 -16.39 18.68 -22.54
CA GLN A 369 -15.79 17.66 -23.38
C GLN A 369 -14.30 17.57 -23.03
N ALA A 370 -13.79 16.35 -22.88
CA ALA A 370 -12.39 16.09 -22.66
C ALA A 370 -11.59 16.72 -23.81
N LYS A 371 -10.84 17.78 -23.52
CA LYS A 371 -9.83 18.31 -24.45
C LYS A 371 -8.53 17.53 -24.19
N ASP A 372 -7.92 17.07 -25.28
CA ASP A 372 -6.57 16.49 -25.30
C ASP A 372 -6.32 15.28 -24.39
N GLY A 373 -7.23 14.29 -24.39
CA GLY A 373 -6.98 12.99 -23.75
C GLY A 373 -6.69 13.04 -22.25
N THR A 374 -6.99 14.16 -21.58
CA THR A 374 -6.94 14.30 -20.13
C THR A 374 -8.31 13.91 -19.55
N PRO A 375 -8.35 13.09 -18.48
CA PRO A 375 -9.63 12.74 -17.85
C PRO A 375 -10.33 14.02 -17.38
N PRO A 376 -11.59 14.26 -17.78
CA PRO A 376 -12.32 15.43 -17.34
C PRO A 376 -12.42 15.44 -15.82
N ALA A 377 -12.26 16.61 -15.21
CA ALA A 377 -12.38 16.76 -13.77
C ALA A 377 -13.75 16.21 -13.28
N PRO A 378 -13.78 15.46 -12.18
CA PRO A 378 -15.01 14.83 -11.71
C PRO A 378 -16.03 15.91 -11.33
N ILE A 379 -17.19 15.92 -12.00
CA ILE A 379 -18.31 16.79 -11.63
C ILE A 379 -19.19 16.03 -10.65
N VAL A 380 -19.31 16.53 -9.43
CA VAL A 380 -20.04 15.87 -8.35
C VAL A 380 -21.34 16.59 -8.02
N ARG A 381 -22.31 15.84 -7.49
CA ARG A 381 -23.49 16.44 -6.85
C ARG A 381 -23.08 17.21 -5.60
N CYS A 382 -23.58 18.43 -5.45
CA CYS A 382 -23.29 19.25 -4.29
C CYS A 382 -23.69 18.55 -2.99
N SER A 383 -22.72 18.44 -2.07
CA SER A 383 -22.86 17.82 -0.76
C SER A 383 -21.87 18.47 0.21
N HIS A 384 -22.04 18.26 1.50
CA HIS A 384 -21.13 18.84 2.50
C HIS A 384 -19.69 18.31 2.42
N HIS A 385 -19.47 17.12 1.84
CA HIS A 385 -18.17 16.45 1.77
C HIS A 385 -17.51 16.52 0.39
N MET A 386 -18.29 16.81 -0.67
CA MET A 386 -17.83 17.02 -2.06
C MET A 386 -17.03 15.85 -2.67
N CYS A 387 -17.22 14.63 -2.16
CA CYS A 387 -16.54 13.45 -2.67
C CYS A 387 -17.32 12.78 -3.80
N PRO A 388 -16.64 12.31 -4.87
CA PRO A 388 -17.30 11.58 -5.95
C PRO A 388 -17.80 10.21 -5.50
N ILE A 389 -17.15 9.56 -4.54
CA ILE A 389 -17.58 8.26 -4.00
C ILE A 389 -17.90 8.39 -2.51
N ARG A 390 -19.02 7.78 -2.10
CA ARG A 390 -19.39 7.60 -0.70
C ARG A 390 -19.55 6.11 -0.40
N VAL A 391 -18.80 5.61 0.57
CA VAL A 391 -18.98 4.26 1.11
C VAL A 391 -19.77 4.35 2.41
N HIS A 392 -20.86 3.61 2.51
CA HIS A 392 -21.68 3.51 3.71
C HIS A 392 -21.52 2.15 4.34
N TRP A 393 -21.10 2.11 5.61
CA TRP A 393 -20.98 0.90 6.42
C TRP A 393 -22.07 0.87 7.48
N HIS A 394 -22.99 -0.08 7.35
CA HIS A 394 -24.12 -0.24 8.25
C HIS A 394 -24.05 -1.57 9.00
N VAL A 395 -23.96 -1.51 10.34
CA VAL A 395 -24.11 -2.70 11.19
C VAL A 395 -25.60 -3.02 11.29
N LYS A 396 -26.06 -4.00 10.52
CA LYS A 396 -27.49 -4.28 10.30
C LYS A 396 -28.12 -5.09 11.42
N GLN A 397 -27.46 -6.16 11.85
CA GLN A 397 -27.99 -7.05 12.87
C GLN A 397 -26.88 -7.88 13.51
N SER A 398 -27.11 -8.33 14.74
CA SER A 398 -26.22 -9.23 15.47
C SER A 398 -26.99 -10.44 16.01
N TYR A 399 -26.63 -11.64 15.56
CA TYR A 399 -27.16 -12.93 16.02
C TYR A 399 -26.29 -13.51 17.14
N LYS A 400 -26.55 -14.76 17.58
CA LYS A 400 -25.73 -15.43 18.60
C LYS A 400 -24.29 -15.64 18.15
N GLU A 401 -24.09 -16.29 17.01
CA GLU A 401 -22.77 -16.67 16.49
C GLU A 401 -22.25 -15.74 15.37
N TYR A 402 -23.14 -15.01 14.72
CA TYR A 402 -22.82 -14.21 13.55
C TYR A 402 -23.31 -12.78 13.71
N TRP A 403 -22.74 -11.86 12.93
CA TRP A 403 -23.24 -10.51 12.76
C TRP A 403 -23.21 -10.12 11.30
N ARG A 404 -24.13 -9.22 10.94
CA ARG A 404 -24.41 -8.85 9.55
C ARG A 404 -24.12 -7.37 9.35
N VAL A 405 -23.29 -7.09 8.35
CA VAL A 405 -22.97 -5.75 7.87
C VAL A 405 -23.57 -5.57 6.49
N LYS A 406 -24.10 -4.38 6.22
CA LYS A 406 -24.47 -3.96 4.87
C LYS A 406 -23.50 -2.86 4.44
N ILE A 407 -22.87 -3.05 3.28
CA ILE A 407 -22.00 -2.06 2.66
C ILE A 407 -22.71 -1.49 1.44
N THR A 408 -22.69 -0.18 1.26
CA THR A 408 -23.29 0.51 0.12
C THR A 408 -22.31 1.52 -0.45
N ILE A 409 -21.93 1.36 -1.71
CA ILE A 409 -21.06 2.28 -2.43
C ILE A 409 -21.95 3.13 -3.32
N THR A 410 -21.94 4.44 -3.13
CA THR A 410 -22.72 5.40 -3.91
C THR A 410 -21.78 6.24 -4.77
N ASN A 411 -22.09 6.33 -6.07
CA ASN A 411 -21.45 7.24 -7.00
C ASN A 411 -22.20 8.57 -7.03
N LEU A 412 -21.48 9.64 -6.71
CA LEU A 412 -21.95 11.02 -6.73
C LEU A 412 -21.34 11.80 -7.90
N ASN A 413 -20.49 11.16 -8.71
CA ASN A 413 -19.97 11.72 -9.96
C ASN A 413 -21.02 11.61 -11.08
N LEU A 414 -21.28 12.72 -11.77
CA LEU A 414 -22.31 12.83 -12.81
C LEU A 414 -21.84 12.35 -14.20
N ILE A 415 -20.53 12.21 -14.41
CA ILE A 415 -19.96 11.94 -15.73
C ILE A 415 -19.25 10.59 -15.76
N LYS A 416 -18.65 10.18 -14.63
CA LYS A 416 -17.77 9.02 -14.58
C LYS A 416 -18.49 7.78 -14.05
N ASN A 417 -18.41 6.72 -14.85
CA ASN A 417 -18.67 5.34 -14.41
C ASN A 417 -17.38 4.71 -13.91
N TYR A 418 -17.49 3.78 -12.96
CA TYR A 418 -16.35 2.99 -12.48
C TYR A 418 -16.55 1.53 -12.86
N SER A 419 -15.81 1.07 -13.86
CA SER A 419 -15.75 -0.34 -14.27
C SER A 419 -14.76 -1.13 -13.40
N GLN A 420 -15.02 -2.41 -13.16
CA GLN A 420 -14.13 -3.31 -12.40
C GLN A 420 -13.73 -2.76 -11.02
N TRP A 421 -14.60 -1.94 -10.44
CA TRP A 421 -14.37 -1.28 -9.17
C TRP A 421 -14.03 -2.30 -8.09
N ASN A 422 -13.24 -1.88 -7.12
CA ASN A 422 -12.95 -2.66 -5.94
C ASN A 422 -12.96 -1.83 -4.66
N LEU A 423 -13.20 -2.53 -3.57
CA LEU A 423 -13.25 -1.99 -2.22
C LEU A 423 -12.33 -2.83 -1.33
N VAL A 424 -11.36 -2.20 -0.71
CA VAL A 424 -10.47 -2.83 0.26
C VAL A 424 -10.84 -2.33 1.65
N VAL A 425 -11.08 -3.26 2.57
CA VAL A 425 -11.48 -2.94 3.95
C VAL A 425 -10.50 -3.60 4.91
N LEU A 426 -10.00 -2.80 5.85
CA LEU A 426 -9.22 -3.29 6.99
C LEU A 426 -10.14 -3.37 8.21
N HIS A 427 -10.40 -4.59 8.68
CA HIS A 427 -11.17 -4.84 9.89
C HIS A 427 -10.76 -6.19 10.50
N PRO A 428 -10.43 -6.26 11.82
CA PRO A 428 -9.94 -7.49 12.46
C PRO A 428 -10.80 -8.74 12.18
N ASN A 429 -12.12 -8.61 12.23
CA ASN A 429 -13.05 -9.71 12.00
C ASN A 429 -13.17 -10.19 10.52
N LEU A 430 -12.45 -9.59 9.56
CA LEU A 430 -12.44 -10.07 8.16
C LEU A 430 -11.67 -11.39 8.00
N ARG A 431 -10.88 -11.78 9.00
CA ARG A 431 -10.30 -13.13 9.10
C ARG A 431 -11.35 -14.24 9.22
N SER A 432 -12.54 -13.92 9.74
CA SER A 432 -13.63 -14.85 10.06
C SER A 432 -14.89 -14.56 9.22
N VAL A 433 -14.72 -14.28 7.93
CA VAL A 433 -15.84 -14.10 6.99
C VAL A 433 -16.54 -15.43 6.76
N TYR A 434 -17.85 -15.47 7.02
CA TYR A 434 -18.67 -16.65 6.77
C TYR A 434 -19.23 -16.62 5.35
N GLN A 435 -19.82 -15.49 4.95
CA GLN A 435 -20.44 -15.36 3.63
C GLN A 435 -20.49 -13.89 3.20
N VAL A 436 -20.29 -13.67 1.89
CA VAL A 436 -20.48 -12.37 1.24
C VAL A 436 -21.58 -12.51 0.20
N PHE A 437 -22.52 -11.58 0.19
CA PHE A 437 -23.66 -11.57 -0.73
C PHE A 437 -23.43 -10.53 -1.83
N SER A 438 -23.78 -10.86 -3.07
CA SER A 438 -23.78 -9.94 -4.22
C SER A 438 -22.44 -9.37 -4.68
N PHE A 439 -21.33 -9.53 -3.94
CA PHE A 439 -19.97 -9.17 -4.34
C PHE A 439 -19.05 -10.40 -4.31
N ASN A 440 -17.97 -10.35 -5.09
CA ASN A 440 -16.83 -11.24 -4.91
C ASN A 440 -16.01 -10.82 -3.69
N TYR A 441 -15.32 -11.77 -3.06
CA TYR A 441 -14.49 -11.54 -1.88
C TYR A 441 -13.21 -12.35 -1.93
N LYS A 442 -12.10 -11.71 -1.54
CA LYS A 442 -10.83 -12.39 -1.29
C LYS A 442 -10.05 -11.68 -0.19
N SER A 443 -9.51 -12.46 0.74
CA SER A 443 -8.60 -11.96 1.77
C SER A 443 -7.23 -11.63 1.16
N LEU A 444 -6.60 -10.57 1.65
CA LEU A 444 -5.26 -10.13 1.22
C LEU A 444 -4.23 -10.36 2.34
N PRO A 445 -3.29 -11.31 2.19
CA PRO A 445 -2.22 -11.52 3.16
C PRO A 445 -1.03 -10.59 2.84
N ILE A 446 -0.98 -9.41 3.47
CA ILE A 446 0.12 -8.43 3.24
C ILE A 446 1.27 -8.64 4.23
N TYR A 447 0.96 -8.99 5.48
CA TYR A 447 1.95 -9.20 6.55
C TYR A 447 1.71 -10.55 7.25
N GLY A 448 2.29 -11.63 6.72
CA GLY A 448 2.21 -12.96 7.34
C GLY A 448 0.79 -13.50 7.51
N ASN A 449 0.54 -14.23 8.61
CA ASN A 449 -0.70 -14.97 8.89
C ASN A 449 -1.93 -14.09 9.22
N PHE A 450 -1.83 -12.75 9.14
CA PHE A 450 -2.94 -11.85 9.50
C PHE A 450 -3.78 -11.49 8.27
N ASN A 451 -5.00 -12.04 8.22
CA ASN A 451 -5.98 -11.90 7.14
C ASN A 451 -7.06 -10.86 7.49
N ASP A 452 -6.66 -9.74 8.08
CA ASP A 452 -7.58 -8.70 8.56
C ASP A 452 -8.03 -7.74 7.45
N ILE A 453 -7.60 -8.00 6.21
CA ILE A 453 -7.83 -7.16 5.05
C ILE A 453 -8.62 -7.96 4.02
N GLY A 454 -9.81 -7.44 3.71
CA GLY A 454 -10.72 -8.02 2.75
C GLY A 454 -10.85 -7.16 1.51
N MET A 455 -10.68 -7.76 0.33
CA MET A 455 -10.96 -7.14 -0.95
C MET A 455 -12.31 -7.61 -1.48
N PHE A 456 -13.13 -6.65 -1.92
CA PHE A 456 -14.43 -6.88 -2.55
C PHE A 456 -14.45 -6.27 -3.94
N TRP A 457 -15.14 -6.91 -4.88
CA TRP A 457 -15.36 -6.37 -6.23
C TRP A 457 -16.66 -6.89 -6.83
N GLY A 458 -17.11 -6.24 -7.90
CA GLY A 458 -18.35 -6.61 -8.59
C GLY A 458 -18.31 -7.99 -9.24
N LEU A 459 -19.49 -8.59 -9.34
CA LEU A 459 -19.80 -9.76 -10.16
C LEU A 459 -19.97 -9.32 -11.62
N GLN A 460 -19.31 -10.06 -12.52
CA GLN A 460 -19.35 -9.79 -13.96
C GLN A 460 -20.80 -9.82 -14.47
N TYR A 461 -21.17 -8.85 -15.32
CA TYR A 461 -22.51 -8.69 -15.89
C TYR A 461 -23.65 -8.41 -14.89
N TYR A 462 -23.33 -8.12 -13.62
CA TYR A 462 -24.34 -7.81 -12.60
C TYR A 462 -24.08 -6.45 -11.96
N ASN A 463 -22.93 -6.29 -11.33
CA ASN A 463 -22.53 -5.05 -10.64
C ASN A 463 -21.03 -4.78 -10.77
N ASP A 464 -20.41 -5.28 -11.85
CA ASP A 464 -19.04 -4.97 -12.27
C ASP A 464 -18.87 -3.53 -12.77
N MET A 465 -19.97 -2.81 -12.99
CA MET A 465 -19.97 -1.39 -13.31
C MET A 465 -20.77 -0.60 -12.28
N LEU A 466 -20.11 0.36 -11.63
CA LEU A 466 -20.76 1.37 -10.80
C LEU A 466 -21.07 2.58 -11.68
N LEU A 467 -22.34 2.70 -12.07
CA LEU A 467 -22.83 3.77 -12.92
C LEU A 467 -22.70 5.14 -12.26
N ALA A 468 -22.66 6.18 -13.08
CA ALA A 468 -22.71 7.58 -12.68
C ALA A 468 -23.94 7.87 -11.81
N HIS A 469 -23.93 9.03 -11.17
CA HIS A 469 -24.99 9.48 -10.29
C HIS A 469 -26.37 9.39 -10.96
N GLY A 470 -27.32 8.77 -10.27
CA GLY A 470 -28.68 8.53 -10.74
C GLY A 470 -29.34 7.44 -9.89
N ASP A 471 -30.51 6.97 -10.31
CA ASP A 471 -31.29 5.95 -9.57
C ASP A 471 -30.49 4.64 -9.38
N ASN A 472 -29.66 4.29 -10.37
CA ASN A 472 -28.80 3.10 -10.36
C ASN A 472 -27.34 3.40 -9.98
N GLY A 473 -27.05 4.60 -9.45
CA GLY A 473 -25.70 5.05 -9.09
C GLY A 473 -25.20 4.47 -7.75
N ASN A 474 -25.61 3.26 -7.37
CA ASN A 474 -25.13 2.61 -6.16
C ASN A 474 -25.06 1.08 -6.30
N VAL A 475 -24.11 0.48 -5.58
CA VAL A 475 -23.97 -0.97 -5.43
C VAL A 475 -23.97 -1.35 -3.95
N GLN A 476 -24.55 -2.50 -3.62
CA GLN A 476 -24.76 -2.92 -2.24
C GLN A 476 -24.39 -4.39 -2.06
N THR A 477 -23.86 -4.70 -0.87
CA THR A 477 -23.55 -6.07 -0.44
C THR A 477 -23.96 -6.22 1.02
N GLU A 478 -24.19 -7.47 1.41
CA GLU A 478 -24.24 -7.85 2.82
C GLU A 478 -23.11 -8.83 3.11
N VAL A 479 -22.52 -8.71 4.29
CA VAL A 479 -21.43 -9.56 4.76
C VAL A 479 -21.87 -10.19 6.07
N LEU A 480 -21.80 -11.52 6.14
CA LEU A 480 -22.01 -12.29 7.36
C LEU A 480 -20.65 -12.68 7.93
N LEU A 481 -20.42 -12.25 9.16
CA LEU A 481 -19.16 -12.35 9.87
C LEU A 481 -19.37 -13.22 11.11
N ARG A 482 -18.52 -14.23 11.32
CA ARG A 482 -18.57 -15.03 12.56
C ARG A 482 -18.01 -14.19 13.70
N LYS A 483 -18.64 -14.28 14.87
CA LYS A 483 -18.18 -13.62 16.09
C LYS A 483 -17.06 -14.42 16.73
N ASP A 484 -15.92 -13.79 16.94
CA ASP A 484 -14.85 -14.37 17.72
C ASP A 484 -15.09 -14.05 19.20
N ALA A 485 -15.30 -15.08 20.03
CA ALA A 485 -15.74 -14.93 21.42
C ALA A 485 -14.79 -14.09 22.30
N GLY A 486 -13.51 -13.99 21.94
CA GLY A 486 -12.51 -13.19 22.66
C GLY A 486 -12.31 -11.77 22.14
N GLU A 487 -12.81 -11.42 20.95
CA GLU A 487 -12.53 -10.13 20.30
C GLU A 487 -13.79 -9.33 19.96
N PHE A 488 -14.90 -10.01 19.67
CA PHE A 488 -16.13 -9.34 19.25
C PHE A 488 -16.69 -8.47 20.36
N SER A 489 -16.83 -7.17 20.07
CA SER A 489 -17.40 -6.19 21.00
C SER A 489 -18.15 -5.10 20.25
N PHE A 490 -19.13 -4.49 20.90
CA PHE A 490 -19.76 -3.26 20.45
C PHE A 490 -19.15 -2.00 21.09
N LYS A 491 -18.21 -2.19 22.03
CA LYS A 491 -17.53 -1.09 22.70
C LYS A 491 -16.56 -0.39 21.74
N ASP A 492 -16.40 0.91 21.96
CA ASP A 492 -15.36 1.74 21.33
C ASP A 492 -15.34 1.66 19.79
N GLY A 493 -16.51 1.37 19.18
CA GLY A 493 -16.65 1.34 17.74
C GLY A 493 -15.95 0.17 17.04
N TRP A 494 -15.69 -0.94 17.74
CA TRP A 494 -14.98 -2.10 17.20
C TRP A 494 -15.63 -2.71 15.94
N THR A 495 -16.95 -2.61 15.79
CA THR A 495 -17.73 -3.11 14.63
C THR A 495 -17.53 -2.30 13.34
N PHE A 496 -16.77 -1.20 13.40
CA PHE A 496 -16.48 -0.34 12.28
C PHE A 496 -15.06 -0.58 11.75
N PRO A 497 -14.85 -0.46 10.43
CA PRO A 497 -13.56 -0.69 9.83
C PRO A 497 -12.55 0.36 10.27
N ARG A 498 -11.28 -0.04 10.32
CA ARG A 498 -10.16 0.85 10.67
C ARG A 498 -9.75 1.71 9.47
N LYS A 499 -9.84 1.14 8.25
CA LYS A 499 -9.49 1.80 6.99
C LYS A 499 -10.34 1.22 5.86
N ILE A 500 -10.72 2.07 4.92
CA ILE A 500 -11.41 1.70 3.67
C ILE A 500 -10.69 2.38 2.51
N SER A 501 -10.45 1.64 1.44
CA SER A 501 -9.94 2.18 0.17
C SER A 501 -10.85 1.77 -0.98
N PHE A 502 -11.11 2.68 -1.92
CA PHE A 502 -11.91 2.43 -3.13
C PHE A 502 -11.05 2.61 -4.37
N ASN A 503 -10.98 1.61 -5.25
CA ASN A 503 -10.05 1.57 -6.39
C ASN A 503 -8.59 1.86 -6.00
N GLY A 504 -8.23 1.50 -4.77
CA GLY A 504 -6.94 1.78 -4.15
C GLY A 504 -6.73 3.21 -3.62
N ASP A 505 -7.68 4.12 -3.77
CA ASP A 505 -7.61 5.44 -3.12
C ASP A 505 -8.17 5.35 -1.69
N GLU A 506 -7.42 5.88 -0.71
CA GLU A 506 -7.83 5.88 0.70
C GLU A 506 -9.02 6.82 0.94
N CYS A 507 -10.05 6.31 1.62
CA CYS A 507 -11.24 7.08 1.95
C CYS A 507 -11.12 7.77 3.31
N VAL A 508 -11.64 8.99 3.41
CA VAL A 508 -11.70 9.73 4.67
C VAL A 508 -12.70 9.07 5.62
N MET A 509 -12.20 8.57 6.75
CA MET A 509 -13.01 8.02 7.84
C MET A 509 -13.51 9.12 8.78
N PRO A 510 -14.73 9.02 9.35
CA PRO A 510 -15.15 9.88 10.46
C PRO A 510 -14.23 9.73 11.67
N SER A 511 -14.22 10.74 12.55
CA SER A 511 -13.51 10.63 13.83
C SER A 511 -14.10 9.47 14.66
N PRO A 512 -13.27 8.62 15.31
CA PRO A 512 -13.72 7.56 16.21
C PRO A 512 -14.67 8.04 17.31
N ASP A 513 -14.59 9.31 17.71
CA ASP A 513 -15.49 9.90 18.71
C ASP A 513 -16.93 10.03 18.23
N ALA A 514 -17.12 10.17 16.92
CA ALA A 514 -18.44 10.28 16.31
C ALA A 514 -19.09 8.91 16.04
N TYR A 515 -18.36 7.80 16.19
CA TYR A 515 -18.86 6.48 15.81
C TYR A 515 -20.16 6.13 16.57
N PRO A 516 -21.12 5.42 15.95
CA PRO A 516 -22.34 5.01 16.64
C PRO A 516 -22.00 4.17 17.88
N ARG A 517 -22.27 4.73 19.07
CA ARG A 517 -22.09 4.07 20.36
C ARG A 517 -23.41 3.48 20.84
N LEU A 518 -23.31 2.41 21.62
CA LEU A 518 -24.45 1.89 22.37
C LEU A 518 -24.96 2.98 23.31
N PRO A 519 -26.29 3.16 23.45
CA PRO A 519 -26.83 4.10 24.42
C PRO A 519 -26.32 3.72 25.80
N ASN A 520 -25.64 4.67 26.44
CA ASN A 520 -25.08 4.48 27.78
C ASN A 520 -26.19 4.65 28.81
N THR A 521 -27.24 3.83 28.74
CA THR A 521 -28.27 3.75 29.77
C THR A 521 -27.74 2.91 30.93
N ALA A 522 -26.73 3.44 31.61
CA ALA A 522 -26.64 3.17 33.02
C ALA A 522 -27.86 3.86 33.62
N HIS A 523 -28.91 3.09 33.95
CA HIS A 523 -29.75 3.52 35.04
C HIS A 523 -28.80 3.68 36.22
N VAL A 524 -28.39 4.92 36.50
CA VAL A 524 -27.93 5.28 37.82
C VAL A 524 -29.15 5.02 38.67
N ALA A 525 -29.24 3.79 39.19
CA ALA A 525 -30.01 3.54 40.39
C ALA A 525 -29.34 4.44 41.42
N THR A 526 -29.80 5.69 41.49
CA THR A 526 -29.60 6.54 42.64
C THR A 526 -30.15 5.71 43.78
N LYS A 527 -29.26 4.97 44.45
CA LYS A 527 -29.55 4.39 45.76
C LYS A 527 -29.84 5.60 46.61
N SER A 528 -31.13 5.94 46.71
CA SER A 528 -31.58 7.04 47.52
C SER A 528 -31.10 6.73 48.94
N PRO A 529 -30.28 7.58 49.56
CA PRO A 529 -29.78 7.34 50.92
C PRO A 529 -30.94 7.25 51.94
N LEU A 530 -32.15 7.68 51.56
CA LEU A 530 -33.38 7.53 52.34
C LEU A 530 -33.79 6.07 52.57
N ILE A 531 -33.47 5.13 51.67
CA ILE A 531 -33.87 3.72 51.84
C ILE A 531 -32.99 3.03 52.89
N LEU A 532 -31.71 3.40 52.99
CA LEU A 532 -30.81 2.93 54.05
C LEU A 532 -31.19 3.54 55.41
N LEU A 533 -31.57 4.83 55.46
CA LEU A 533 -32.07 5.48 56.67
C LEU A 533 -33.37 4.85 57.19
N PHE A 534 -34.33 4.53 56.30
CA PHE A 534 -35.56 3.83 56.69
C PHE A 534 -35.28 2.41 57.21
N SER A 535 -34.34 1.68 56.62
CA SER A 535 -33.98 0.34 57.11
C SER A 535 -33.35 0.36 58.50
N ILE A 536 -32.56 1.38 58.83
CA ILE A 536 -31.94 1.53 60.15
C ILE A 536 -32.98 1.94 61.21
N ILE A 537 -33.93 2.82 60.87
CA ILE A 537 -34.99 3.28 61.79
C ILE A 537 -35.99 2.15 62.10
N ILE A 538 -36.27 1.26 61.14
CA ILE A 538 -37.17 0.11 61.36
C ILE A 538 -36.50 -1.01 62.18
N LEU A 539 -35.16 -1.10 62.18
CA LEU A 539 -34.40 -2.08 62.98
C LEU A 539 -34.09 -1.63 64.41
N LEU A 540 -34.20 -0.34 64.72
CA LEU A 540 -33.95 0.23 66.06
C LEU A 540 -34.89 -0.27 67.18
N PRO A 541 -36.19 -0.51 66.97
CA PRO A 541 -37.07 -1.02 68.03
C PRO A 541 -36.99 -2.55 68.24
N ILE A 542 -36.15 -3.27 67.48
CA ILE A 542 -35.93 -4.72 67.65
C ILE A 542 -34.74 -4.99 68.60
N LEU A 543 -33.97 -3.95 68.94
CA LEU A 543 -32.75 -4.02 69.76
C LEU A 543 -32.91 -3.45 71.18
N PHE A 544 -34.13 -3.09 71.59
CA PHE A 544 -34.46 -2.63 72.94
C PHE A 544 -35.57 -3.45 73.59
#